data_AF-A0A7J2NL35-F1
#
_entry.id   AF-A0A7J2NL35-F1
#
_cell.length_a   1.000
_cell.length_b   1.000
_cell.length_c   1.000
_cell.angle_alpha   90.00
_cell.angle_beta   90.00
_cell.angle_gamma   90.00
#
_symmetry.space_group_name_H-M   'P 1'
#
loop_
_entity.id
_entity.type
_entity.pdbx_description
1 polymer ?
#
loop_
_entity_poly.entity_id
_entity_poly.type
_entity_poly.pdbx_seq_one_letter_code
_entity_poly.pdbx_strand_id
1 'polypeptide(L)'
;MVRCLLCDKKFKTERGLSVHLARTHDIHGSHGRLSLKVIQEFFPLLKKRQWAKAEKILKLTLKKIEEDEWVNGYIHALNGMIAALKVAYSPPQPYVVKLKEFSSKKLQEVKDTFTTLSDTLANKNTFDAAYFRAWEDFTQYVLHAKD
;
A
#
# COMPACT_ATOMS: atom_id res chain seq x y z
N MET A 1 17.61 -15.43 4.13
CA MET A 1 17.67 -14.41 5.20
C MET A 1 16.67 -13.32 4.83
N VAL A 2 15.79 -12.92 5.75
CA VAL A 2 14.71 -11.95 5.50
C VAL A 2 15.08 -10.63 6.18
N ARG A 3 14.80 -9.47 5.57
CA ARG A 3 15.17 -8.17 6.15
C ARG A 3 13.95 -7.35 6.55
N CYS A 4 14.07 -6.57 7.61
CA CYS A 4 13.12 -5.51 7.93
C CYS A 4 13.30 -4.38 6.92
N LEU A 5 12.22 -3.94 6.31
CA LEU A 5 12.28 -2.87 5.32
C LEU A 5 12.28 -1.47 5.97
N LEU A 6 11.93 -1.37 7.27
CA LEU A 6 11.91 -0.10 8.03
C LEU A 6 13.26 0.27 8.67
N CYS A 7 14.07 -0.72 9.06
CA CYS A 7 15.35 -0.48 9.74
C CYS A 7 16.50 -1.38 9.26
N ASP A 8 16.34 -2.07 8.12
CA ASP A 8 17.32 -2.94 7.46
C ASP A 8 17.91 -4.10 8.29
N LYS A 9 17.44 -4.32 9.52
CA LYS A 9 17.82 -5.48 10.35
C LYS A 9 17.50 -6.79 9.62
N LYS A 10 18.45 -7.74 9.67
CA LYS A 10 18.34 -9.05 9.02
C LYS A 10 17.95 -10.13 10.02
N PHE A 11 17.07 -11.02 9.59
CA PHE A 11 16.53 -12.13 10.38
C PHE A 11 16.75 -13.45 9.65
N LYS A 12 17.00 -14.50 10.43
CA LYS A 12 17.17 -15.86 9.89
C LYS A 12 15.86 -16.43 9.33
N THR A 13 14.72 -16.09 9.93
CA THR A 13 13.39 -16.64 9.60
C THR A 13 12.32 -15.54 9.47
N GLU A 14 11.22 -15.83 8.77
CA GLU A 14 10.06 -14.91 8.69
C GLU A 14 9.41 -14.66 10.06
N ARG A 15 9.35 -15.69 10.93
CA ARG A 15 8.86 -15.54 12.30
C ARG A 15 9.68 -14.52 13.09
N GLY A 16 11.01 -14.53 12.94
CA GLY A 16 11.90 -13.55 13.59
C GLY A 16 11.64 -12.13 13.10
N LEU A 17 11.41 -11.95 11.80
CA LEU A 17 11.00 -10.67 11.24
C LEU A 17 9.63 -10.23 11.78
N SER A 18 8.63 -11.11 11.83
CA SER A 18 7.29 -10.78 12.34
C SER A 18 7.32 -10.30 13.79
N VAL A 19 8.07 -10.96 14.68
CA VAL A 19 8.20 -10.54 16.08
C VAL A 19 8.86 -9.16 16.18
N HIS A 20 9.87 -8.89 15.36
CA HIS A 20 10.51 -7.58 15.31
C HIS A 20 9.57 -6.48 14.79
N LEU A 21 8.83 -6.75 13.71
CA LEU A 21 7.86 -5.81 13.16
C LEU A 21 6.78 -5.45 14.21
N ALA A 22 6.26 -6.45 14.93
CA ALA A 22 5.28 -6.21 15.99
C ALA A 22 5.85 -5.42 17.17
N ARG A 23 7.04 -5.77 17.66
CA ARG A 23 7.62 -5.16 18.88
C ARG A 23 8.31 -3.83 18.66
N THR A 24 8.88 -3.62 17.47
CA THR A 24 9.71 -2.44 17.17
C THR A 24 8.98 -1.44 16.28
N HIS A 25 8.01 -1.89 15.47
CA HIS A 25 7.33 -1.05 14.49
C HIS A 25 5.80 -1.09 14.60
N ASP A 26 5.25 -1.81 15.58
CA ASP A 26 3.80 -1.99 15.78
C ASP A 26 3.05 -2.53 14.54
N ILE A 27 3.74 -3.33 13.72
CA ILE A 27 3.15 -3.94 12.53
C ILE A 27 2.78 -5.39 12.83
N HIS A 28 1.48 -5.67 12.72
CA HIS A 28 0.89 -6.96 13.05
C HIS A 28 0.30 -7.66 11.82
N GLY A 29 0.19 -9.00 11.91
CA GLY A 29 -0.54 -9.81 10.93
C GLY A 29 0.09 -9.90 9.54
N SER A 30 -0.57 -10.61 8.63
CA SER A 30 -0.22 -10.69 7.20
C SER A 30 -0.52 -9.37 6.47
N HIS A 31 -1.65 -8.73 6.78
CA HIS A 31 -2.12 -7.49 6.13
C HIS A 31 -1.14 -6.32 6.35
N GLY A 32 -0.70 -6.08 7.59
CA GLY A 32 0.28 -5.03 7.89
C GLY A 32 1.64 -5.27 7.20
N ARG A 33 2.08 -6.54 7.12
CA ARG A 33 3.31 -6.91 6.39
C ARG A 33 3.18 -6.68 4.88
N LEU A 34 2.01 -6.97 4.31
CA LEU A 34 1.72 -6.68 2.90
C LEU A 34 1.74 -5.17 2.64
N SER A 35 1.01 -4.40 3.45
CA SER A 35 0.98 -2.92 3.39
C SER A 35 2.39 -2.33 3.41
N LEU A 36 3.21 -2.77 4.37
CA LEU A 36 4.61 -2.34 4.47
C LEU A 36 5.41 -2.62 3.19
N LYS A 37 5.32 -3.87 2.68
CA LYS A 37 6.01 -4.27 1.45
C LYS A 37 5.57 -3.43 0.26
N VAL A 38 4.29 -3.09 0.16
CA VAL A 38 3.75 -2.26 -0.92
C VAL A 38 4.33 -0.84 -0.85
N ILE A 39 4.38 -0.24 0.33
CA ILE A 39 4.96 1.10 0.52
C ILE A 39 6.42 1.15 0.04
N GLN A 40 7.22 0.13 0.35
CA GLN A 40 8.67 0.16 0.11
C GLN A 40 9.12 -0.43 -1.22
N GLU A 41 8.38 -1.39 -1.77
CA GLU A 41 8.78 -2.05 -3.02
C GLU A 41 7.85 -1.67 -4.18
N PHE A 42 6.54 -1.56 -3.96
CA PHE A 42 5.59 -1.36 -5.04
C PHE A 42 5.46 0.11 -5.46
N PHE A 43 5.22 1.05 -4.54
CA PHE A 43 5.04 2.46 -4.91
C PHE A 43 6.28 3.10 -5.57
N PRO A 44 7.54 2.75 -5.19
CA PRO A 44 8.72 3.19 -5.93
C PRO A 44 8.73 2.72 -7.39
N LEU A 45 8.20 1.52 -7.68
CA LEU A 45 8.07 1.03 -9.07
C LEU A 45 7.01 1.83 -9.83
N LEU A 46 5.90 2.21 -9.20
CA LEU A 46 4.88 3.08 -9.80
C LEU A 46 5.46 4.46 -10.14
N LYS A 47 6.24 5.04 -9.21
CA LYS A 47 6.95 6.31 -9.45
C LYS A 47 7.89 6.22 -10.65
N LYS A 48 8.62 5.11 -10.79
CA LYS A 48 9.55 4.83 -11.90
C LYS A 48 8.87 4.27 -13.16
N ARG A 49 7.54 4.13 -13.17
CA ARG A 49 6.75 3.55 -14.26
C ARG A 49 7.17 2.13 -14.66
N GLN A 50 7.70 1.36 -13.71
CA GLN A 50 8.14 -0.03 -13.95
C GLN A 50 6.96 -1.01 -13.82
N TRP A 51 5.99 -0.90 -14.73
CA TRP A 51 4.68 -1.58 -14.65
C TRP A 51 4.80 -3.11 -14.53
N ALA A 52 5.59 -3.74 -15.40
CA ALA A 52 5.76 -5.19 -15.39
C ALA A 52 6.30 -5.70 -14.04
N LYS A 53 7.18 -4.94 -13.39
CA LYS A 53 7.70 -5.30 -12.05
C LYS A 53 6.64 -5.10 -10.97
N ALA A 54 5.89 -3.99 -11.04
CA ALA A 54 4.81 -3.70 -10.09
C ALA A 54 3.71 -4.77 -10.16
N GLU A 55 3.24 -5.12 -11.36
CA GLU A 55 2.25 -6.17 -11.60
C GLU A 55 2.76 -7.55 -11.14
N LYS A 56 4.05 -7.84 -11.31
CA LYS A 56 4.67 -9.07 -10.82
C LYS A 56 4.61 -9.17 -9.29
N ILE A 57 4.82 -8.07 -8.56
CA ILE A 57 4.69 -8.05 -7.09
C ILE A 57 3.26 -8.43 -6.69
N LEU A 58 2.23 -7.81 -7.29
CA LEU A 58 0.84 -8.08 -6.96
C LEU A 58 0.45 -9.54 -7.24
N LYS A 59 0.86 -10.08 -8.40
CA LYS A 59 0.60 -11.49 -8.75
C LYS A 59 1.26 -12.47 -7.79
N LEU A 60 2.50 -12.20 -7.36
CA LEU A 60 3.20 -13.07 -6.40
C LEU A 60 2.60 -13.00 -5.01
N THR A 61 2.07 -11.84 -4.61
CA THR A 61 1.34 -11.69 -3.35
C THR A 61 0.05 -12.51 -3.36
N LEU A 62 -0.77 -12.38 -4.42
CA LEU A 62 -2.02 -13.13 -4.54
C LEU A 62 -1.80 -14.66 -4.53
N LYS A 63 -0.73 -15.15 -5.16
CA LYS A 63 -0.43 -16.60 -5.17
C LYS A 63 -0.06 -17.18 -3.80
N LYS A 64 0.34 -16.35 -2.85
CA LYS A 64 0.84 -16.78 -1.54
C LYS A 64 -0.21 -16.71 -0.44
N ILE A 65 -1.33 -16.08 -0.73
CA ILE A 65 -2.39 -15.84 0.24
C ILE A 65 -3.58 -16.65 -0.26
N GLU A 66 -4.16 -17.47 0.62
CA GLU A 66 -5.47 -18.09 0.39
C GLU A 66 -6.52 -17.00 0.14
N GLU A 67 -7.71 -17.39 -0.32
CA GLU A 67 -8.78 -16.46 -0.65
C GLU A 67 -9.14 -15.58 0.57
N ASP A 68 -8.65 -14.33 0.53
CA ASP A 68 -8.74 -13.36 1.62
C ASP A 68 -9.33 -12.07 1.05
N GLU A 69 -10.55 -11.76 1.47
CA GLU A 69 -11.32 -10.60 1.01
C GLU A 69 -10.57 -9.28 1.22
N TRP A 70 -9.84 -9.14 2.33
CA TRP A 70 -9.01 -7.97 2.60
C TRP A 70 -7.92 -7.84 1.54
N VAL A 71 -7.20 -8.92 1.26
CA VAL A 71 -6.12 -8.93 0.25
C VAL A 71 -6.67 -8.60 -1.13
N ASN A 72 -7.85 -9.13 -1.46
CA ASN A 72 -8.51 -8.84 -2.73
C ASN A 72 -8.83 -7.34 -2.88
N GLY A 73 -9.41 -6.71 -1.85
CA GLY A 73 -9.71 -5.27 -1.86
C GLY A 73 -8.47 -4.40 -1.98
N TYR A 74 -7.44 -4.72 -1.20
CA TYR A 74 -6.16 -4.03 -1.23
C TYR A 74 -5.48 -4.12 -2.61
N ILE A 75 -5.39 -5.33 -3.17
CA ILE A 75 -4.78 -5.55 -4.49
C ILE A 75 -5.63 -4.94 -5.62
N HIS A 76 -6.96 -4.92 -5.48
CA HIS A 76 -7.85 -4.28 -6.43
C HIS A 76 -7.56 -2.77 -6.55
N ALA A 77 -7.41 -2.08 -5.42
CA ALA A 77 -7.01 -0.67 -5.40
C ALA A 77 -5.66 -0.44 -6.12
N LEU A 78 -4.66 -1.27 -5.82
CA LEU A 78 -3.32 -1.14 -6.44
C LEU A 78 -3.33 -1.39 -7.94
N ASN A 79 -4.10 -2.37 -8.42
CA ASN A 79 -4.30 -2.58 -9.86
C ASN A 79 -5.00 -1.38 -10.51
N GLY A 80 -6.01 -0.82 -9.84
CA GLY A 80 -6.69 0.41 -10.27
C GLY A 80 -5.72 1.59 -10.39
N MET A 81 -4.79 1.76 -9.43
CA MET A 81 -3.76 2.78 -9.50
C MET A 81 -2.82 2.59 -10.70
N ILE A 82 -2.41 1.36 -11.02
CA ILE A 82 -1.59 1.07 -12.22
C ILE A 82 -2.36 1.46 -13.48
N ALA A 83 -3.61 1.00 -13.61
CA ALA A 83 -4.45 1.28 -14.78
C ALA A 83 -4.63 2.79 -14.97
N ALA A 84 -4.97 3.51 -13.90
CA ALA A 84 -5.09 4.96 -13.86
C ALA A 84 -3.78 5.66 -14.29
N LEU A 85 -2.64 5.25 -13.74
CA LEU A 85 -1.35 5.87 -14.09
C LEU A 85 -0.91 5.62 -15.54
N LYS A 86 -1.35 4.53 -16.17
CA LYS A 86 -1.09 4.27 -17.60
C LYS A 86 -1.83 5.24 -18.53
N VAL A 87 -2.96 5.81 -18.07
CA VAL A 87 -3.76 6.81 -18.79
C VAL A 87 -3.63 8.21 -18.19
N ALA A 88 -2.55 8.49 -17.45
CA ALA A 88 -2.36 9.72 -16.67
C ALA A 88 -2.49 11.04 -17.46
N TYR A 89 -2.33 11.00 -18.79
CA TYR A 89 -2.40 12.17 -19.66
C TYR A 89 -3.78 12.37 -20.31
N SER A 90 -4.74 11.48 -20.06
CA SER A 90 -6.09 11.55 -20.61
C SER A 90 -7.03 12.30 -19.64
N PRO A 91 -7.79 13.31 -20.12
CA PRO A 91 -8.86 13.91 -19.32
C PRO A 91 -10.06 12.95 -19.14
N PRO A 92 -10.72 12.94 -17.97
CA PRO A 92 -10.31 13.64 -16.74
C PRO A 92 -9.08 12.98 -16.12
N GLN A 93 -8.16 13.80 -15.60
CA GLN A 93 -6.96 13.27 -14.96
C GLN A 93 -7.31 12.35 -13.78
N PRO A 94 -6.72 11.15 -13.70
CA PRO A 94 -6.98 10.21 -12.61
C PRO A 94 -6.61 10.77 -11.25
N TYR A 95 -7.37 10.40 -10.21
CA TYR A 95 -7.17 10.93 -8.85
C TYR A 95 -5.76 10.65 -8.29
N VAL A 96 -5.18 9.48 -8.61
CA VAL A 96 -3.79 9.12 -8.24
C VAL A 96 -2.73 10.09 -8.77
N VAL A 97 -3.02 10.78 -9.88
CA VAL A 97 -2.17 11.84 -10.43
C VAL A 97 -2.35 13.12 -9.62
N LYS A 98 -3.61 13.53 -9.40
CA LYS A 98 -3.98 14.73 -8.64
C LYS A 98 -3.41 14.74 -7.21
N LEU A 99 -3.34 13.58 -6.55
CA LEU A 99 -2.74 13.48 -5.20
C LEU A 99 -1.30 14.01 -5.15
N LYS A 100 -0.52 13.88 -6.22
CA LYS A 100 0.86 14.37 -6.26
C LYS A 100 0.94 15.90 -6.24
N GLU A 101 -0.12 16.57 -6.63
CA GLU A 101 -0.21 18.03 -6.70
C GLU A 101 -0.69 18.66 -5.38
N PHE A 102 -1.26 17.86 -4.48
CA PHE A 102 -1.79 18.35 -3.21
C PHE A 102 -0.67 18.83 -2.26
N SER A 103 -0.97 19.85 -1.44
CA SER A 103 -0.07 20.30 -0.37
C SER A 103 0.06 19.24 0.73
N SER A 104 1.12 19.29 1.55
CA SER A 104 1.28 18.35 2.68
C SER A 104 0.09 18.39 3.63
N LYS A 105 -0.47 19.59 3.91
CA LYS A 105 -1.71 19.72 4.69
C LYS A 105 -2.88 18.99 4.04
N LYS A 106 -3.06 19.14 2.71
CA LYS A 106 -4.16 18.48 2.02
C LYS A 106 -3.98 16.97 1.92
N LEU A 107 -2.75 16.50 1.75
CA LEU A 107 -2.41 15.08 1.81
C LEU A 107 -2.69 14.48 3.18
N GLN A 108 -2.42 15.21 4.26
CA GLN A 108 -2.77 14.78 5.61
C GLN A 108 -4.28 14.63 5.77
N GLU A 109 -5.08 15.62 5.35
CA GLU A 109 -6.55 15.53 5.38
C GLU A 109 -7.09 14.32 4.58
N VAL A 110 -6.52 14.07 3.39
CA VAL A 110 -6.90 12.93 2.55
C VAL A 110 -6.51 11.61 3.20
N LYS A 111 -5.33 11.52 3.80
CA LYS A 111 -4.88 10.34 4.54
C LYS A 111 -5.83 10.05 5.71
N ASP A 112 -6.19 11.06 6.50
CA ASP A 112 -7.08 10.91 7.66
C ASP A 112 -8.48 10.47 7.21
N THR A 113 -8.93 10.95 6.05
CA THR A 113 -10.19 10.51 5.41
C THR A 113 -10.13 9.02 5.05
N PHE A 114 -9.08 8.56 4.37
CA PHE A 114 -8.95 7.14 4.00
C PHE A 114 -8.76 6.22 5.22
N THR A 115 -8.05 6.69 6.25
CA THR A 115 -7.92 5.98 7.54
C THR A 115 -9.29 5.79 8.16
N THR A 116 -10.08 6.87 8.26
CA THR A 116 -11.44 6.84 8.83
C THR A 116 -12.36 5.90 8.05
N LEU A 117 -12.30 5.92 6.72
CA LEU A 117 -13.08 5.02 5.85
C LEU A 117 -12.68 3.55 6.04
N SER A 118 -11.37 3.27 6.06
CA SER A 118 -10.83 1.93 6.33
C SER A 118 -11.32 1.39 7.67
N ASP A 119 -11.16 2.16 8.74
CA ASP A 119 -11.54 1.75 10.10
C ASP A 119 -13.05 1.55 10.25
N THR A 120 -13.84 2.44 9.65
CA THR A 120 -15.32 2.36 9.69
C THR A 120 -15.84 1.10 8.99
N LEU A 121 -15.15 0.67 7.93
CA LEU A 121 -15.55 -0.47 7.10
C LEU A 121 -14.92 -1.79 7.54
N ALA A 122 -13.90 -1.78 8.40
CA ALA A 122 -13.12 -2.96 8.79
C ALA A 122 -13.97 -4.17 9.22
N ASN A 123 -15.09 -3.94 9.90
CA ASN A 123 -16.02 -4.99 10.36
C ASN A 123 -17.30 -5.10 9.52
N LYS A 124 -17.45 -4.31 8.46
CA LYS A 124 -18.68 -4.22 7.64
C LYS A 124 -18.47 -4.69 6.20
N ASN A 125 -17.34 -4.30 5.63
CA ASN A 125 -16.93 -4.67 4.28
C ASN A 125 -15.40 -4.69 4.25
N THR A 126 -14.83 -5.89 4.45
CA THR A 126 -13.38 -6.10 4.53
C THR A 126 -12.69 -5.68 3.24
N PHE A 127 -13.34 -5.91 2.09
CA PHE A 127 -12.84 -5.55 0.78
C PHE A 127 -12.67 -4.03 0.67
N ASP A 128 -13.73 -3.26 0.95
CA ASP A 128 -13.68 -1.80 0.83
C ASP A 128 -12.74 -1.20 1.89
N ALA A 129 -12.71 -1.75 3.10
CA ALA A 129 -11.76 -1.31 4.13
C ALA A 129 -10.31 -1.42 3.62
N ALA A 130 -9.97 -2.56 3.04
CA ALA A 130 -8.64 -2.81 2.48
C ALA A 130 -8.37 -1.96 1.22
N TYR A 131 -9.39 -1.71 0.40
CA TYR A 131 -9.31 -0.80 -0.73
C TYR A 131 -8.90 0.61 -0.28
N PHE A 132 -9.55 1.16 0.76
CA PHE A 132 -9.19 2.46 1.31
C PHE A 132 -7.85 2.44 2.03
N ARG A 133 -7.48 1.33 2.67
CA ARG A 133 -6.15 1.16 3.27
C ARG A 133 -5.03 1.29 2.24
N ALA A 134 -5.20 0.75 1.02
CA ALA A 134 -4.22 0.93 -0.05
C ALA A 134 -4.07 2.40 -0.48
N TRP A 135 -5.16 3.17 -0.47
CA TRP A 135 -5.14 4.61 -0.75
C TRP A 135 -4.51 5.44 0.38
N GLU A 136 -4.75 5.06 1.64
CA GLU A 136 -4.04 5.62 2.80
C GLU A 136 -2.54 5.41 2.65
N ASP A 137 -2.10 4.17 2.39
CA ASP A 137 -0.70 3.82 2.22
C ASP A 137 -0.04 4.60 1.07
N PHE A 138 -0.75 4.76 -0.06
CA PHE A 138 -0.26 5.58 -1.17
C PHE A 138 -0.14 7.06 -0.79
N THR A 139 -1.12 7.59 -0.07
CA THR A 139 -1.12 8.99 0.38
C THR A 139 0.02 9.24 1.36
N GLN A 140 0.25 8.32 2.30
CA GLN A 140 1.39 8.36 3.22
C GLN A 140 2.73 8.34 2.47
N TYR A 141 2.85 7.48 1.46
CA TYR A 141 4.05 7.42 0.62
C TYR A 141 4.30 8.74 -0.14
N VAL A 142 3.25 9.36 -0.68
CA VAL A 142 3.36 10.65 -1.37
C VAL A 142 3.73 11.76 -0.39
N LEU A 143 3.15 11.77 0.81
CA LEU A 143 3.46 12.75 1.86
C LEU A 143 4.94 12.69 2.25
N HIS A 144 5.44 11.50 2.59
CA HIS A 144 6.85 11.30 2.93
C HIS A 144 7.84 11.61 1.80
N ALA A 145 7.39 11.57 0.53
CA ALA A 145 8.24 11.91 -0.61
C ALA A 145 8.35 13.43 -0.83
N LYS A 146 7.58 14.25 -0.10
CA LYS A 146 7.61 15.72 -0.14
C LYS A 146 8.39 16.36 1.00
N ASP A 147 8.54 15.64 2.11
CA ASP A 147 9.40 16.02 3.23
C ASP A 147 10.88 15.75 2.90
#